data_AF-A0A660UT83-F1
#
_entry.id   AF-A0A660UT83-F1
#
_cell.length_a   1.000
_cell.length_b   1.000
_cell.length_c   1.000
_cell.angle_alpha   90.00
_cell.angle_beta   90.00
_cell.angle_gamma   90.00
#
_symmetry.space_group_name_H-M   'P 1'
#
loop_
_entity.id
_entity.type
_entity.pdbx_description
1 polymer ?
#
loop_
_entity_poly.entity_id
_entity_poly.type
_entity_poly.pdbx_seq_one_letter_code
_entity_poly.pdbx_strand_id
1 'polypeptide(L)'
;MQDYSGIKLVAGQLEADVFLPCPENGFYKGSRFDWSGMADQIKWNGHTFLCLSAVTADMDFRACGTAEELCMGIAGTPGPLGYDQTKIGDGFVKPGVGILRKDSADD
;
A
#
# COMPACT_ATOMS: atom_id res chain seq x y z
N MET A 1 13.57 0.57 -11.54
CA MET A 1 13.30 0.43 -10.09
C MET A 1 14.15 1.48 -9.40
N GLN A 2 13.55 2.52 -8.84
CA GLN A 2 14.31 3.57 -8.13
C GLN A 2 14.88 2.96 -6.84
N ASP A 3 16.15 3.25 -6.58
CA ASP A 3 16.84 2.83 -5.37
C ASP A 3 16.55 3.87 -4.27
N TYR A 4 15.59 3.58 -3.41
CA TYR A 4 15.21 4.44 -2.29
C TYR A 4 16.01 4.10 -1.04
N SER A 5 16.16 5.07 -0.15
CA SER A 5 16.77 4.84 1.16
C SER A 5 16.01 3.75 1.91
N GLY A 6 16.70 2.66 2.25
CA GLY A 6 16.09 1.50 2.86
C GLY A 6 17.11 0.58 3.52
N ILE A 7 16.61 -0.38 4.28
CA ILE A 7 17.39 -1.40 4.96
C ILE A 7 16.66 -2.74 4.87
N LYS A 8 17.42 -3.82 4.67
CA LYS A 8 16.91 -5.18 4.86
C LYS A 8 17.18 -5.63 6.29
N LEU A 9 16.12 -6.00 6.99
CA LEU A 9 16.18 -6.61 8.32
C LEU A 9 16.03 -8.13 8.18
N VAL A 10 16.88 -8.88 8.86
CA VAL A 10 16.84 -10.35 8.89
C VAL A 10 16.95 -10.83 10.32
N ALA A 11 15.99 -11.64 10.77
CA ALA A 11 15.99 -12.23 12.11
C ALA A 11 15.34 -13.62 12.09
N GLY A 12 16.17 -14.67 12.09
CA GLY A 12 15.68 -16.04 11.94
C GLY A 12 14.98 -16.25 10.59
N GLN A 13 13.69 -16.57 10.62
CA GLN A 13 12.86 -16.75 9.42
C GLN A 13 12.18 -15.45 8.93
N LEU A 14 12.40 -14.34 9.63
CA LEU A 14 11.87 -13.03 9.23
C LEU A 14 12.85 -12.36 8.26
N GLU A 15 12.33 -11.93 7.12
CA GLU A 15 12.97 -10.94 6.24
C GLU A 15 12.02 -9.77 6.04
N ALA A 16 12.51 -8.54 6.19
CA ALA A 16 11.72 -7.34 5.94
C ALA A 16 12.55 -6.30 5.20
N ASP A 17 12.02 -5.80 4.09
CA ASP A 17 12.57 -4.67 3.35
C ASP A 17 11.86 -3.40 3.84
N VAL A 18 12.59 -2.54 4.55
CA VAL A 18 12.03 -1.34 5.22
C VAL A 18 12.62 -0.08 4.60
N PHE A 19 11.76 0.88 4.25
CA PHE A 19 12.20 2.18 3.76
C PHE A 19 12.57 3.09 4.94
N LEU A 20 13.68 3.81 4.81
CA LEU A 20 14.11 4.77 5.82
C LEU A 20 13.52 6.16 5.52
N PRO A 21 13.15 6.93 6.57
CA PRO A 21 12.73 8.30 6.39
C PRO A 21 13.90 9.13 5.86
N CYS A 22 13.81 9.60 4.63
CA CYS A 22 14.87 10.37 3.97
C CYS A 22 14.25 11.51 3.14
N PRO A 23 14.54 12.79 3.46
CA PRO A 23 14.01 13.92 2.70
C PRO A 23 14.46 13.94 1.23
N GLU A 24 15.70 13.53 0.98
CA GLU A 24 16.28 13.52 -0.37
C GLU A 24 15.75 12.31 -1.16
N ASN A 25 15.96 11.10 -0.63
CA ASN A 25 15.74 9.85 -1.34
C ASN A 25 14.83 8.85 -0.60
N GLY A 26 13.82 9.33 0.12
CA GLY A 26 12.81 8.49 0.76
C GLY A 26 11.73 8.03 -0.21
N PHE A 27 11.22 6.80 -0.01
CA PHE A 27 10.13 6.24 -0.81
C PHE A 27 8.84 7.07 -0.67
N TYR A 28 8.40 7.32 0.57
CA TYR A 28 7.25 8.17 0.87
C TYR A 28 7.71 9.50 1.44
N LYS A 29 7.20 10.59 0.86
CA LYS A 29 7.47 11.97 1.30
C LYS A 29 6.19 12.81 1.43
N GLY A 30 5.03 12.15 1.44
CA GLY A 30 3.75 12.81 1.61
C GLY A 30 3.49 13.22 3.05
N SER A 31 2.37 13.91 3.28
CA SER A 31 1.99 14.43 4.61
C SER A 31 0.98 13.55 5.36
N ARG A 32 0.44 12.50 4.72
CA ARG A 32 -0.65 11.67 5.27
C ARG A 32 -0.15 10.60 6.24
N PHE A 33 0.97 9.96 5.91
CA PHE A 33 1.55 8.90 6.73
C PHE A 33 2.91 9.32 7.28
N ASP A 34 3.31 8.70 8.39
CA ASP A 34 4.67 8.84 8.88
C ASP A 34 5.66 8.19 7.90
N TRP A 35 6.80 8.84 7.68
CA TRP A 35 7.78 8.40 6.69
C TRP A 35 8.52 7.13 7.12
N SER A 36 8.58 6.81 8.41
CA SER A 36 9.21 5.58 8.91
C SER A 36 8.29 4.35 8.86
N GLY A 37 7.03 4.51 8.45
CA GLY A 37 6.04 3.43 8.43
C GLY A 37 6.05 2.57 7.16
N MET A 38 6.89 2.91 6.18
CA MET A 38 6.88 2.28 4.87
C MET A 38 7.79 1.05 4.86
N ALA A 39 7.22 -0.09 4.49
CA ALA A 39 7.93 -1.34 4.25
C ALA A 39 7.45 -1.93 2.93
N ASP A 40 8.35 -2.58 2.21
CA ASP A 40 8.04 -3.15 0.91
C ASP A 40 7.43 -4.54 1.06
N GLN A 41 8.23 -5.53 1.47
CA GLN A 41 7.78 -6.90 1.70
C GLN A 41 8.24 -7.36 3.07
N ILE A 42 7.33 -7.99 3.80
CA ILE A 42 7.67 -8.75 5.01
C ILE A 42 7.45 -10.22 4.68
N LYS A 43 8.46 -11.05 4.88
CA LYS A 43 8.40 -12.49 4.65
C LYS A 43 8.64 -13.22 5.95
N TRP A 44 7.77 -14.18 6.24
CA TRP A 44 7.90 -15.01 7.42
C TRP A 44 7.23 -16.37 7.21
N ASN A 45 7.96 -17.44 7.52
CA ASN A 45 7.46 -18.83 7.48
C ASN A 45 6.80 -19.21 6.14
N GLY A 46 7.39 -18.81 5.01
CA GLY A 46 6.86 -19.09 3.67
C GLY A 46 5.70 -18.19 3.22
N HIS A 47 5.27 -17.24 4.05
CA HIS A 47 4.28 -16.24 3.71
C HIS A 47 4.93 -14.90 3.38
N THR A 48 4.28 -14.18 2.49
CA THR A 48 4.65 -12.81 2.11
C THR A 48 3.49 -11.90 2.49
N PHE A 49 3.82 -10.85 3.22
CA PHE A 49 2.90 -9.84 3.71
C PHE A 49 3.24 -8.52 3.03
N LEU A 50 2.21 -7.69 2.93
CA LEU A 50 2.23 -6.36 2.32
C LEU A 50 2.25 -6.36 0.79
N CYS A 51 1.67 -5.30 0.23
CA CYS A 51 1.70 -4.99 -1.18
C CYS A 51 3.06 -4.41 -1.59
N LEU A 52 3.57 -4.87 -2.73
CA LEU A 52 4.86 -4.42 -3.26
C LEU A 52 4.79 -2.94 -3.67
N SER A 53 5.76 -2.14 -3.24
CA SER A 53 5.92 -0.72 -3.56
C SER A 53 5.89 -0.40 -5.06
N ALA A 54 6.30 -1.34 -5.91
CA ALA A 54 6.21 -1.21 -7.36
C ALA A 54 4.78 -0.99 -7.87
N VAL A 55 3.76 -1.44 -7.11
CA VAL A 55 2.33 -1.26 -7.44
C VAL A 55 1.94 0.22 -7.43
N THR A 56 2.50 1.01 -6.52
CA THR A 56 2.18 2.43 -6.35
C THR A 56 3.30 3.36 -6.82
N ALA A 57 4.39 2.82 -7.36
CA ALA A 57 5.61 3.56 -7.68
C ALA A 57 5.41 4.72 -8.68
N ASP A 58 4.46 4.58 -9.61
CA ASP A 58 4.15 5.58 -10.63
C ASP A 58 2.96 6.49 -10.26
N MET A 59 2.40 6.33 -9.07
CA MET A 59 1.27 7.14 -8.59
C MET A 59 1.74 8.43 -7.92
N ASP A 60 0.94 9.49 -7.95
CA ASP A 60 1.23 10.75 -7.23
C ASP A 60 1.24 10.59 -5.70
N PHE A 61 0.70 9.47 -5.21
CA PHE A 61 0.57 9.12 -3.80
C PHE A 61 1.28 7.78 -3.50
N ARG A 62 2.59 7.70 -3.80
CA ARG A 62 3.42 6.49 -3.62
C ARG A 62 3.54 6.07 -2.15
N ALA A 63 2.62 5.28 -1.63
CA ALA A 63 2.77 4.63 -0.33
C ALA A 63 2.54 3.12 -0.47
N CYS A 64 3.08 2.35 0.48
CA CYS A 64 2.99 0.90 0.49
C CYS A 64 3.06 0.40 1.94
N GLY A 65 3.14 -0.92 2.11
CA GLY A 65 3.31 -1.51 3.41
C GLY A 65 2.15 -1.19 4.34
N THR A 66 2.40 -0.58 5.49
CA THR A 66 1.33 -0.26 6.46
C THR A 66 0.24 0.66 5.90
N ALA A 67 0.49 1.33 4.77
CA ALA A 67 -0.50 2.08 4.00
C ALA A 67 -1.24 1.22 2.94
N GLU A 68 -1.54 -0.04 3.26
CA GLU A 68 -2.22 -1.02 2.37
C GLU A 68 -3.53 -0.51 1.74
N GLU A 69 -4.18 0.50 2.32
CA GLU A 69 -5.41 1.08 1.76
C GLU A 69 -5.25 1.57 0.30
N LEU A 70 -4.02 1.90 -0.11
CA LEU A 70 -3.72 2.36 -1.46
C LEU A 70 -3.56 1.21 -2.46
N CYS A 71 -3.35 -0.02 -1.99
CA CYS A 71 -3.24 -1.17 -2.84
C CYS A 71 -4.58 -1.87 -3.09
N MET A 72 -5.65 -1.56 -2.35
CA MET A 72 -6.97 -2.19 -2.52
C MET A 72 -7.48 -2.10 -3.96
N GLY A 73 -7.82 -3.25 -4.55
CA GLY A 73 -8.28 -3.37 -5.93
C GLY A 73 -7.17 -3.32 -6.98
N ILE A 74 -5.91 -3.19 -6.56
CA ILE A 74 -4.75 -3.13 -7.44
C ILE A 74 -3.96 -4.44 -7.36
N ALA A 75 -3.37 -4.86 -8.49
CA ALA A 75 -2.47 -6.01 -8.57
C ALA A 75 -3.06 -7.32 -8.02
N GLY A 76 -4.37 -7.52 -8.18
CA GLY A 76 -5.08 -8.73 -7.74
C GLY A 76 -5.39 -8.76 -6.23
N THR A 77 -5.20 -7.66 -5.51
CA THR A 77 -5.71 -7.53 -4.15
C THR A 77 -7.23 -7.30 -4.16
N PRO A 78 -7.95 -7.71 -3.10
CA PRO A 78 -9.37 -7.42 -2.99
C PRO A 78 -9.66 -5.91 -3.03
N GLY A 79 -10.76 -5.54 -3.68
CA GLY A 79 -11.26 -4.18 -3.68
C GLY A 79 -11.74 -3.71 -2.30
N PRO A 80 -12.13 -2.43 -2.17
CA PRO A 80 -12.67 -1.87 -0.94
C PRO A 80 -13.87 -2.66 -0.40
N LEU A 81 -14.06 -2.64 0.92
CA LEU A 81 -15.11 -3.39 1.60
C LEU A 81 -16.50 -3.03 1.04
N GLY A 82 -17.20 -4.03 0.52
CA GLY A 82 -18.55 -3.89 -0.01
C GLY A 82 -18.63 -3.41 -1.47
N TYR A 83 -17.51 -3.08 -2.11
CA TYR A 83 -17.51 -2.50 -3.47
C TYR A 83 -18.26 -3.38 -4.49
N ASP A 84 -17.98 -4.68 -4.51
CA ASP A 84 -18.57 -5.62 -5.48
C ASP A 84 -20.08 -5.76 -5.29
N GLN A 85 -20.57 -5.67 -4.04
CA GLN A 85 -21.98 -5.79 -3.69
C GLN A 85 -22.75 -4.47 -3.84
N THR A 86 -22.05 -3.33 -3.82
CA THR A 86 -22.65 -2.01 -3.97
C THR A 86 -23.09 -1.78 -5.42
N LYS A 87 -24.30 -1.25 -5.59
CA LYS A 87 -24.83 -0.85 -6.90
C LYS A 87 -24.20 0.47 -7.35
N ILE A 88 -24.12 0.68 -8.65
CA ILE A 88 -23.74 1.98 -9.21
C ILE A 88 -24.72 3.05 -8.69
N GLY A 89 -24.17 4.15 -8.18
CA GLY A 89 -24.90 5.26 -7.55
C GLY A 89 -24.98 5.17 -6.02
N ASP A 90 -24.76 4.00 -5.43
CA ASP A 90 -24.80 3.78 -3.98
C ASP A 90 -23.41 3.95 -3.32
N GLY A 91 -23.39 3.96 -1.98
CA GLY A 91 -22.18 4.12 -1.17
C GLY A 91 -21.50 2.80 -0.81
N PHE A 92 -20.17 2.81 -0.74
CA PHE A 92 -19.34 1.73 -0.17
C PHE A 92 -18.25 2.31 0.75
N VAL A 93 -17.69 1.49 1.63
CA VAL A 93 -16.66 1.94 2.59
C VAL A 93 -15.27 1.69 2.00
N LYS A 94 -14.49 2.76 1.85
CA LYS A 94 -13.06 2.68 1.59
C LYS A 94 -12.30 3.02 2.87
N PRO A 95 -11.68 2.04 3.55
CA PRO A 95 -10.83 2.28 4.70
C PRO A 95 -9.85 3.44 4.46
N GLY A 96 -9.70 4.31 5.44
CA GLY A 96 -8.86 5.52 5.39
C GLY A 96 -9.39 6.68 4.54
N VAL A 97 -10.40 6.48 3.68
CA VAL A 97 -11.04 7.58 2.93
C VAL A 97 -12.43 7.90 3.47
N GLY A 98 -13.26 6.89 3.75
CA GLY A 98 -14.63 7.05 4.21
C GLY A 98 -15.64 6.37 3.28
N ILE A 99 -16.82 6.96 3.13
CA ILE A 99 -17.85 6.46 2.23
C ILE A 99 -17.66 7.09 0.85
N LEU A 100 -17.46 6.26 -0.17
CA LEU A 100 -17.36 6.68 -1.57
C LEU A 100 -18.59 6.21 -2.35
N ARG A 101 -18.95 6.94 -3.40
CA ARG A 101 -20.01 6.55 -4.33
C ARG A 101 -19.43 5.67 -5.43
N LYS A 102 -20.10 4.57 -5.76
CA LYS A 102 -19.72 3.74 -6.91
C LYS A 102 -20.21 4.37 -8.21
N ASP A 103 -19.29 4.86 -9.03
CA ASP A 103 -19.65 5.56 -10.28
C ASP A 103 -19.70 4.63 -11.51
N SER A 104 -19.02 3.47 -11.48
CA SER A 104 -18.94 2.51 -12.59
C SER A 104 -18.87 1.05 -12.12
N ALA A 105 -18.96 0.12 -13.08
CA ALA A 105 -18.80 -1.32 -12.83
C ALA A 105 -17.32 -1.75 -12.75
N ASP A 106 -16.41 -0.92 -13.26
CA ASP A 106 -14.95 -1.14 -13.29
C ASP A 106 -14.23 0.11 -12.74
N ASP A 107 -13.09 -0.10 -12.08
CA ASP A 107 -12.12 0.92 -11.64
C ASP A 107 -11.08 1.23 -12.74
#